data_AF-A0AAD7W0E7-F1
#
_entry.id   AF-A0AAD7W0E7-F1
#
_cell.length_a   1.000
_cell.length_b   1.000
_cell.length_c   1.000
_cell.angle_alpha   90.00
_cell.angle_beta   90.00
_cell.angle_gamma   90.00
#
_symmetry.space_group_name_H-M   'P 1'
#
loop_
_entity.id
_entity.type
_entity.pdbx_description
1 polymer ?
#
loop_
_entity_poly.entity_id
_entity_poly.type
_entity_poly.pdbx_seq_one_letter_code
_entity_poly.pdbx_strand_id
1 'polypeptide(L)'
;MFLEGKSVPRQQKKRTMAHQSVQNVTLSLTLPISCQICLGKVREPVICGNCHVFCSFCIELWLNKTSQCPTCRIPITPDNPCRKIIGGTNESESKESRSVKRHLRKTRAELLLREYEDEIEGVEKENDELRRRNANAERRLEALLLDPSTPGAESPKMRARDRDGEEPRVDALLLEAEWTNKRRADDTGEKIKLDMEKFKE
;
A
#
# COMPACT_ATOMS: atom_id res chain seq x y z
N MET A 1 55.95 -19.64 22.56
CA MET A 1 55.36 -20.22 23.80
C MET A 1 54.45 -19.12 24.35
N PHE A 2 53.14 -19.28 24.61
CA PHE A 2 52.45 -20.30 25.44
C PHE A 2 53.04 -20.28 26.87
N LEU A 3 52.36 -20.00 27.99
CA LEU A 3 50.98 -19.64 28.39
C LEU A 3 51.10 -18.57 29.52
N GLU A 4 50.13 -17.89 30.14
CA GLU A 4 48.64 -17.78 30.17
C GLU A 4 48.32 -16.34 30.71
N GLY A 5 47.10 -15.81 30.90
CA GLY A 5 45.74 -16.33 30.81
C GLY A 5 45.02 -16.41 32.17
N LYS A 6 44.49 -15.29 32.68
CA LYS A 6 43.51 -15.28 33.80
C LYS A 6 42.33 -14.35 33.49
N SER A 7 41.12 -14.87 33.65
CA SER A 7 39.87 -14.27 33.20
C SER A 7 39.17 -13.44 34.29
N VAL A 8 38.53 -12.34 33.88
CA VAL A 8 37.53 -11.63 34.68
C VAL A 8 36.17 -11.78 33.98
N PRO A 9 35.11 -12.24 34.65
CA PRO A 9 33.86 -12.60 33.99
C PRO A 9 33.08 -11.37 33.48
N ARG A 10 32.88 -11.32 32.17
CA ARG A 10 32.05 -10.30 31.49
C ARG A 10 30.58 -10.48 31.90
N GLN A 11 30.11 -9.72 32.89
CA GLN A 11 28.72 -9.81 33.37
C GLN A 11 27.71 -9.56 32.24
N GLN A 12 27.07 -10.64 31.79
CA GLN A 12 26.12 -10.61 30.69
C GLN A 12 24.74 -10.18 31.21
N LYS A 13 24.57 -8.88 31.47
CA LYS A 13 23.28 -8.29 31.85
C LYS A 13 22.25 -8.57 30.75
N LYS A 14 21.40 -9.58 30.99
CA LYS A 14 20.28 -9.96 30.13
C LYS A 14 19.38 -8.74 29.93
N ARG A 15 19.37 -8.17 28.73
CA ARG A 15 18.40 -7.12 28.35
C ARG A 15 17.04 -7.79 28.18
N THR A 16 16.27 -7.83 29.27
CA THR A 16 14.85 -8.20 29.22
C THR A 16 14.13 -7.19 28.34
N MET A 17 13.76 -7.62 27.12
CA MET A 17 12.92 -6.82 26.24
C MET A 17 11.52 -6.78 26.85
N ALA A 18 11.23 -5.73 27.62
CA ALA A 18 9.88 -5.46 28.06
C ALA A 18 9.03 -5.19 26.81
N HIS A 19 8.01 -6.01 26.58
CA HIS A 19 7.07 -5.83 25.48
C HIS A 19 6.14 -4.64 25.79
N GLN A 20 6.69 -3.43 25.68
CA GLN A 20 5.98 -2.19 25.99
C GLN A 20 4.83 -2.03 25.00
N SER A 21 3.60 -2.05 25.51
CA SER A 21 2.40 -1.77 24.72
C SER A 21 2.48 -0.34 24.20
N VAL A 22 2.82 -0.19 22.92
CA VAL A 22 2.83 1.11 22.23
C VAL A 22 1.38 1.45 21.89
N GLN A 23 0.71 2.15 22.81
CA GLN A 23 -0.67 2.59 22.59
C GLN A 23 -0.73 3.61 21.44
N ASN A 24 -1.59 3.30 20.47
CA ASN A 24 -2.15 4.19 19.45
C ASN A 24 -1.19 5.24 18.87
N VAL A 25 -0.42 4.83 17.87
CA VAL A 25 0.51 5.70 17.11
C VAL A 25 -0.22 6.96 16.65
N THR A 26 0.22 8.13 17.13
CA THR A 26 -0.37 9.40 16.70
C THR A 26 -0.10 9.66 15.22
N LEU A 27 -1.10 10.24 14.54
CA LEU A 27 -0.98 10.70 13.16
C LEU A 27 -0.15 11.98 13.08
N SER A 28 1.12 11.88 13.48
CA SER A 28 2.18 12.82 13.11
C SER A 28 2.43 12.70 11.60
N LEU A 29 1.59 13.38 10.83
CA LEU A 29 1.66 13.38 9.36
C LEU A 29 3.01 13.96 8.92
N THR A 30 3.72 13.20 8.08
CA THR A 30 5.14 13.43 7.76
C THR A 30 5.36 14.58 6.77
N LEU A 31 4.33 14.93 5.98
CA LEU A 31 4.30 16.12 5.14
C LEU A 31 3.71 17.30 5.94
N PRO A 32 4.20 18.54 5.73
CA PRO A 32 3.63 19.72 6.37
C PRO A 32 2.27 20.05 5.76
N ILE A 33 1.18 19.66 6.43
CA ILE A 33 -0.18 20.00 5.99
C ILE A 33 -0.35 21.53 6.00
N SER A 34 -0.68 22.08 4.83
CA SER A 34 -1.04 23.48 4.63
C SER A 34 -2.54 23.68 4.78
N CYS A 35 -2.94 24.70 5.55
CA CYS A 35 -4.34 25.04 5.72
C CYS A 35 -4.85 25.75 4.47
N GLN A 36 -5.83 25.19 3.77
CA GLN A 36 -6.34 25.76 2.51
C GLN A 36 -7.08 27.11 2.68
N ILE A 37 -7.18 27.65 3.89
CA ILE A 37 -7.76 28.96 4.21
C ILE A 37 -6.67 30.04 4.39
N CYS A 38 -5.56 29.72 5.09
CA CYS A 38 -4.48 30.67 5.36
C CYS A 38 -3.14 30.34 4.67
N LEU A 39 -3.12 29.28 3.85
CA LEU A 39 -2.03 28.73 3.03
C LEU A 39 -0.73 28.31 3.76
N GLY A 40 -0.51 28.77 4.99
CA GLY A 40 0.57 28.32 5.87
C GLY A 40 0.29 26.98 6.59
N LYS A 41 1.30 26.54 7.36
CA LYS A 41 1.24 25.36 8.24
C LYS A 41 -0.02 25.35 9.12
N VAL A 42 -0.73 24.22 9.14
CA VAL A 42 -1.88 24.03 10.04
C VAL A 42 -1.46 24.16 11.52
N ARG A 43 -2.21 24.96 12.28
CA ARG A 43 -2.12 25.10 13.74
C ARG A 43 -3.42 24.60 14.37
N GLU A 44 -3.33 23.73 15.36
CA GLU A 44 -4.49 23.02 15.95
C GLU A 44 -5.35 22.35 14.86
N PRO A 45 -4.87 21.24 14.27
CA PRO A 45 -5.51 20.62 13.12
C PRO A 45 -6.94 20.15 13.44
N VAL A 46 -7.87 20.61 12.61
CA VAL A 46 -9.26 20.20 12.58
C VAL A 46 -9.55 19.58 11.23
N ILE A 47 -10.10 18.37 11.23
CA ILE A 47 -10.58 17.67 10.04
C ILE A 47 -12.09 17.90 9.91
N CYS A 48 -12.57 18.30 8.73
CA CYS A 48 -13.99 18.32 8.45
C CYS A 48 -14.50 16.90 8.17
N GLY A 49 -15.81 16.68 8.23
CA GLY A 49 -16.42 15.39 7.90
C GLY A 49 -16.15 14.88 6.48
N ASN A 50 -15.66 15.75 5.59
CA ASN A 50 -15.24 15.43 4.23
C ASN A 50 -13.70 15.28 4.11
N CYS A 51 -13.02 14.88 5.20
CA CYS A 51 -11.59 14.59 5.31
C CYS A 51 -10.58 15.72 4.98
N HIS A 52 -11.02 16.97 4.80
CA HIS A 52 -10.11 18.11 4.58
C HIS A 52 -9.65 18.73 5.91
N VAL A 53 -8.38 19.15 5.98
CA VAL A 53 -7.72 19.60 7.22
C VAL A 53 -7.41 21.10 7.21
N PHE A 54 -7.74 21.78 8.31
CA PHE A 54 -7.59 23.22 8.49
C PHE A 54 -7.05 23.56 9.90
N CYS A 55 -6.61 24.81 10.11
CA CYS A 55 -6.43 25.32 11.46
C CYS A 55 -7.80 25.50 12.14
N SER A 56 -7.94 25.16 13.43
CA SER A 56 -9.19 25.32 14.19
C SER A 56 -9.82 26.71 14.01
N PHE A 57 -9.06 27.77 14.30
CA PHE A 57 -9.50 29.17 14.15
C PHE A 57 -9.88 29.55 12.71
N CYS A 58 -9.20 28.99 11.71
CA CYS A 58 -9.48 29.32 10.30
C CYS A 58 -10.81 28.72 9.83
N ILE A 59 -11.09 27.45 10.16
CA ILE A 59 -12.36 26.81 9.78
C ILE A 59 -13.54 27.36 10.61
N GLU A 60 -13.31 27.75 11.86
CA GLU A 60 -14.29 28.44 12.70
C GLU A 60 -14.73 29.79 12.10
N LEU A 61 -13.78 30.67 11.74
CA LEU A 61 -14.07 31.95 11.07
C LEU A 61 -14.80 31.79 9.72
N TRP A 62 -14.58 30.67 9.03
CA TRP A 62 -15.24 30.35 7.77
C TRP A 62 -16.67 29.84 7.98
N LEU A 63 -16.88 28.91 8.92
CA LEU A 63 -18.18 28.34 9.25
C LEU A 63 -19.16 29.38 9.81
N ASN A 64 -18.66 30.42 10.48
CA ASN A 64 -19.45 31.59 10.89
C ASN A 64 -20.06 32.40 9.72
N LYS A 65 -19.68 32.10 8.46
CA LYS A 65 -20.22 32.76 7.25
C LYS A 65 -20.88 31.78 6.27
N THR A 66 -20.45 30.52 6.24
CA THR A 66 -21.01 29.50 5.33
C THR A 66 -20.74 28.09 5.86
N SER A 67 -21.79 27.27 5.94
CA SER A 67 -21.75 25.88 6.42
C SER A 67 -21.26 24.89 5.36
N GLN A 68 -20.24 25.27 4.57
CA GLN A 68 -19.67 24.48 3.47
C GLN A 68 -18.16 24.33 3.63
N CYS A 69 -17.60 23.18 3.26
CA CYS A 69 -16.15 22.96 3.29
C CYS A 69 -15.42 23.93 2.33
N PRO A 70 -14.37 24.66 2.76
CA PRO A 70 -13.62 25.58 1.90
C PRO A 70 -13.06 24.94 0.62
N THR A 71 -12.66 23.67 0.68
CA THR A 71 -12.00 22.97 -0.44
C THR A 71 -12.99 22.32 -1.40
N CYS A 72 -13.88 21.46 -0.90
CA CYS A 72 -14.80 20.68 -1.74
C CYS A 72 -16.24 21.23 -1.80
N ARG A 73 -16.57 22.30 -1.07
CA ARG A 73 -17.91 22.92 -0.94
C ARG A 73 -19.04 22.03 -0.39
N ILE A 74 -18.79 20.74 -0.17
CA ILE A 74 -19.74 19.83 0.50
C ILE A 74 -20.15 20.43 1.86
N PRO A 75 -21.45 20.43 2.22
CA PRO A 75 -21.93 20.91 3.50
C PRO A 75 -21.24 20.28 4.72
N ILE A 76 -21.20 21.06 5.80
CA ILE A 76 -20.77 20.65 7.14
C ILE A 76 -21.98 20.85 8.06
N THR A 77 -22.53 19.75 8.57
CA THR A 77 -23.79 19.69 9.33
C THR A 77 -23.54 19.21 10.77
N PRO A 78 -24.53 19.27 11.68
CA PRO A 78 -24.39 18.69 13.03
C PRO A 78 -24.07 17.19 13.03
N ASP A 79 -24.55 16.45 12.02
CA ASP A 79 -24.29 15.01 11.83
C ASP A 79 -22.88 14.74 11.29
N ASN A 80 -22.35 15.69 10.49
CA ASN A 80 -21.03 15.61 9.86
C ASN A 80 -20.09 16.75 10.32
N PRO A 81 -19.82 16.89 11.63
CA PRO A 81 -19.15 18.07 12.18
C PRO A 81 -17.63 18.02 11.98
N CYS A 82 -17.00 19.19 12.07
CA CYS A 82 -15.55 19.32 12.18
C CYS A 82 -15.03 18.75 13.52
N ARG A 83 -13.92 18.00 13.50
CA ARG A 83 -13.34 17.30 14.67
C ARG A 83 -11.86 17.65 14.82
N LYS A 84 -11.37 17.84 16.05
CA LYS A 84 -9.94 18.06 16.33
C LYS A 84 -9.15 16.76 16.14
N ILE A 85 -7.99 16.82 15.47
CA ILE A 85 -7.15 15.62 15.25
C ILE A 85 -6.34 15.33 16.51
N ILE A 86 -6.62 14.19 17.16
CA ILE A 86 -5.91 13.74 18.37
C ILE A 86 -4.45 13.45 18.02
N GLY A 87 -3.52 14.00 18.81
CA GLY A 87 -2.08 13.90 18.56
C GLY A 87 -1.55 14.85 17.48
N GLY A 88 -2.41 15.65 16.84
CA GLY A 88 -1.98 16.76 16.01
C GLY A 88 -1.35 17.86 16.86
N THR A 89 -0.10 18.21 16.57
CA THR A 89 0.65 19.20 17.37
C THR A 89 -0.01 20.58 17.31
N ASN A 90 -0.35 21.15 18.47
CA ASN A 90 -0.42 22.60 18.60
C ASN A 90 1.02 23.18 18.59
N GLU A 91 1.16 24.50 18.45
CA GLU A 91 2.47 25.17 18.61
C GLU A 91 2.82 25.37 20.10
N SER A 92 2.47 24.42 20.97
CA SER A 92 3.18 24.26 22.23
C SER A 92 4.48 23.54 21.91
N GLU A 93 5.62 24.18 22.13
CA GLU A 93 6.91 23.53 21.91
C GLU A 93 7.05 22.32 22.84
N SER A 94 6.86 21.10 22.30
CA SER A 94 7.14 19.87 23.05
C SER A 94 8.56 19.98 23.60
N LYS A 95 8.74 19.86 24.93
CA LYS A 95 10.04 20.09 25.59
C LYS A 95 11.12 19.06 25.20
N GLU A 96 10.77 18.08 24.38
CA GLU A 96 11.69 17.19 23.69
C GLU A 96 12.72 17.99 22.88
N SER A 97 14.00 17.63 23.03
CA SER A 97 15.08 18.31 22.31
C SER A 97 14.96 18.12 20.79
N ARG A 98 15.56 19.04 20.02
CA ARG A 98 15.69 18.93 18.55
C ARG A 98 16.30 17.59 18.13
N SER A 99 17.17 17.00 18.97
CA SER A 99 17.77 15.68 18.74
C SER A 99 16.73 14.55 18.84
N VAL A 100 15.91 14.52 19.89
CA VAL A 100 14.82 13.54 20.06
C VAL A 100 13.83 13.64 18.90
N LYS A 101 13.37 14.86 18.57
CA LYS A 101 12.46 15.10 17.44
C LYS A 101 13.05 14.64 16.09
N ARG A 102 14.36 14.80 15.88
CA ARG A 102 15.07 14.26 14.70
C ARG A 102 15.13 12.74 14.70
N HIS A 103 15.43 12.12 15.84
CA HIS A 103 15.53 10.67 15.97
C HIS A 103 14.18 9.99 15.72
N LEU A 104 13.11 10.47 16.36
CA LEU A 104 11.75 9.96 16.16
C LEU A 104 11.29 10.04 14.70
N ARG A 105 11.55 11.18 14.03
CA ARG A 105 11.27 11.33 12.59
C ARG A 105 12.07 10.36 11.74
N LYS A 106 13.37 10.18 12.04
CA LYS A 106 14.22 9.24 11.31
C LYS A 106 13.70 7.80 11.49
N THR A 107 13.48 7.36 12.72
CA THR A 107 13.00 5.99 13.01
C THR A 107 11.64 5.72 12.39
N ARG A 108 10.71 6.69 12.38
CA ARG A 108 9.43 6.56 11.67
C ARG A 108 9.61 6.40 10.15
N ALA A 109 10.55 7.12 9.54
CA ALA A 109 10.85 6.98 8.12
C ALA A 109 11.54 5.64 7.80
N GLU A 110 12.45 5.16 8.66
CA GLU A 110 13.12 3.87 8.51
C GLU A 110 12.13 2.69 8.62
N LEU A 111 11.13 2.78 9.50
CA LEU A 111 10.06 1.78 9.59
C LEU A 111 9.14 1.79 8.37
N LEU A 112 8.65 2.96 7.96
CA LEU A 112 7.78 3.09 6.77
C LEU A 112 8.47 2.66 5.48
N LEU A 113 9.76 2.99 5.30
CA LEU A 113 10.54 2.55 4.16
C LEU A 113 10.60 1.02 4.12
N ARG A 114 10.91 0.39 5.26
CA ARG A 114 10.96 -1.05 5.37
C ARG A 114 9.60 -1.71 5.09
N GLU A 115 8.50 -1.14 5.59
CA GLU A 115 7.15 -1.66 5.33
C GLU A 115 6.85 -1.71 3.82
N TYR A 116 7.29 -0.70 3.04
CA TYR A 116 7.21 -0.72 1.58
C TYR A 116 8.23 -1.67 0.92
N GLU A 117 9.46 -1.79 1.44
CA GLU A 117 10.46 -2.73 0.91
C GLU A 117 10.01 -4.20 1.08
N ASP A 118 9.48 -4.54 2.27
CA ASP A 118 8.91 -5.86 2.58
C ASP A 118 7.62 -6.13 1.73
N GLU A 119 6.82 -5.11 1.39
CA GLU A 119 5.65 -5.22 0.48
C GLU A 119 6.06 -5.45 -0.99
N ILE A 120 7.02 -4.67 -1.50
CA ILE A 120 7.53 -4.79 -2.87
C ILE A 120 8.14 -6.18 -3.08
N GLU A 121 8.99 -6.65 -2.16
CA GLU A 121 9.62 -7.98 -2.25
C GLU A 121 8.57 -9.11 -2.25
N GLY A 122 7.44 -8.93 -1.54
CA GLY A 122 6.30 -9.83 -1.57
C GLY A 122 5.61 -9.89 -2.94
N VAL A 123 5.32 -8.72 -3.53
CA VAL A 123 4.68 -8.60 -4.84
C VAL A 123 5.57 -9.14 -5.97
N GLU A 124 6.89 -8.91 -5.91
CA GLU A 124 7.85 -9.46 -6.88
C GLU A 124 7.87 -10.99 -6.83
N LYS A 125 7.88 -11.59 -5.64
CA LYS A 125 7.82 -13.06 -5.46
C LYS A 125 6.52 -13.67 -6.00
N GLU A 126 5.38 -13.00 -5.81
CA GLU A 126 4.12 -13.43 -6.41
C GLU A 126 4.14 -13.31 -7.94
N ASN A 127 4.73 -12.23 -8.48
CA ASN A 127 4.88 -12.03 -9.92
C ASN A 127 5.70 -13.15 -10.56
N ASP A 128 6.83 -13.53 -9.95
CA ASP A 128 7.68 -14.62 -10.44
C ASP A 128 7.01 -15.99 -10.34
N GLU A 129 6.27 -16.29 -9.28
CA GLU A 129 5.51 -17.53 -9.18
C GLU A 129 4.38 -17.58 -10.24
N LEU A 130 3.67 -16.48 -10.48
CA LEU A 130 2.67 -16.38 -11.52
C LEU A 130 3.28 -16.54 -12.92
N ARG A 131 4.44 -15.93 -13.21
CA ARG A 131 5.20 -16.13 -14.45
C ARG A 131 5.63 -17.58 -14.62
N ARG A 132 6.16 -18.21 -13.57
CA ARG A 132 6.58 -19.62 -13.56
C ARG A 132 5.42 -20.57 -13.82
N ARG A 133 4.24 -20.29 -13.26
CA ARG A 133 2.99 -21.03 -13.50
C ARG A 133 2.47 -20.82 -14.91
N ASN A 134 2.46 -19.60 -15.41
CA ASN A 134 2.02 -19.28 -16.78
C ASN A 134 2.93 -19.98 -17.81
N ALA A 135 4.25 -19.86 -17.68
CA ALA A 135 5.22 -20.55 -18.53
C ALA A 135 5.20 -22.10 -18.39
N ASN A 136 4.54 -22.66 -17.37
CA ASN A 136 4.25 -24.09 -17.29
C ASN A 136 2.96 -24.41 -18.07
N ALA A 137 1.90 -23.64 -17.88
CA ALA A 137 0.65 -23.78 -18.65
C ALA A 137 0.87 -23.63 -20.17
N GLU A 138 1.63 -22.62 -20.60
CA GLU A 138 2.01 -22.39 -21.99
C GLU A 138 2.76 -23.59 -22.59
N ARG A 139 3.77 -24.14 -21.88
CA ARG A 139 4.48 -25.36 -22.32
C ARG A 139 3.59 -26.60 -22.36
N ARG A 140 2.56 -26.69 -21.49
CA ARG A 140 1.58 -27.79 -21.52
C ARG A 140 0.61 -27.67 -22.69
N LEU A 141 0.23 -26.47 -23.07
CA LEU A 141 -0.55 -26.22 -24.29
C LEU A 141 0.29 -26.54 -25.53
N GLU A 142 1.51 -26.04 -25.60
CA GLU A 142 2.44 -26.30 -26.72
C GLU A 142 2.71 -27.80 -26.92
N ALA A 143 2.90 -28.56 -25.83
CA ALA A 143 3.08 -30.01 -25.88
C ALA A 143 1.84 -30.76 -26.42
N LEU A 144 0.63 -30.23 -26.23
CA LEU A 144 -0.61 -30.79 -26.80
C LEU A 144 -0.81 -30.39 -28.28
N LEU A 145 -0.17 -29.32 -28.74
CA LEU A 145 -0.20 -28.88 -30.14
C LEU A 145 0.84 -29.57 -31.02
N LEU A 146 1.94 -30.07 -30.43
CA LEU A 146 3.02 -30.75 -31.15
C LEU A 146 2.88 -32.29 -31.25
N ASP A 147 1.92 -32.91 -30.57
CA ASP A 147 1.71 -34.36 -30.66
C ASP A 147 1.06 -34.74 -32.02
N PRO A 148 1.74 -35.47 -32.92
CA PRO A 148 1.20 -35.77 -34.25
C PRO A 148 0.02 -36.76 -34.24
N SER A 149 -0.36 -37.27 -33.07
CA SER A 149 -1.30 -38.39 -32.90
C SER A 149 -2.69 -37.94 -32.41
N THR A 150 -3.30 -36.96 -33.07
CA THR A 150 -4.76 -36.73 -32.99
C THR A 150 -5.47 -37.29 -34.22
N PRO A 151 -5.98 -38.54 -34.19
CA PRO A 151 -6.95 -39.02 -35.18
C PRO A 151 -8.16 -38.08 -35.25
N GLY A 152 -8.57 -37.73 -36.47
CA GLY A 152 -9.56 -36.68 -36.69
C GLY A 152 -10.97 -37.05 -36.21
N ALA A 153 -11.51 -36.25 -35.29
CA ALA A 153 -12.94 -35.98 -35.09
C ALA A 153 -13.91 -37.19 -35.09
N GLU A 154 -13.54 -38.30 -34.45
CA GLU A 154 -14.48 -39.41 -34.21
C GLU A 154 -15.53 -39.00 -33.16
N SER A 155 -16.74 -38.66 -33.61
CA SER A 155 -17.86 -38.24 -32.75
C SER A 155 -18.28 -39.35 -31.77
N PRO A 156 -18.16 -39.16 -30.44
CA PRO A 156 -18.50 -40.20 -29.47
C PRO A 156 -19.99 -40.53 -29.49
N LYS A 157 -20.35 -41.73 -29.99
CA LYS A 157 -21.73 -42.23 -29.94
C LYS A 157 -22.16 -42.51 -28.50
N MET A 158 -22.88 -41.56 -27.92
CA MET A 158 -24.01 -41.73 -26.99
C MET A 158 -24.05 -43.10 -26.27
N ARG A 159 -23.27 -43.25 -25.20
CA ARG A 159 -23.52 -44.27 -24.18
C ARG A 159 -23.57 -43.57 -22.83
N ALA A 160 -24.79 -43.36 -22.34
CA ALA A 160 -25.03 -42.73 -21.05
C ALA A 160 -24.38 -43.54 -19.93
N ARG A 161 -23.58 -42.86 -19.09
CA ARG A 161 -23.31 -43.27 -17.73
C ARG A 161 -23.01 -42.04 -16.89
N ASP A 162 -23.76 -41.89 -15.83
CA ASP A 162 -23.86 -40.68 -15.04
C ASP A 162 -22.58 -40.40 -14.25
N ARG A 163 -22.10 -39.16 -14.32
CA ARG A 163 -21.24 -38.56 -13.30
C ARG A 163 -21.24 -37.04 -13.40
N ASP A 164 -21.52 -36.39 -12.28
CA ASP A 164 -21.58 -34.95 -12.14
C ASP A 164 -20.20 -34.31 -12.34
N GLY A 165 -20.17 -33.18 -13.06
CA GLY A 165 -18.94 -32.46 -13.38
C GLY A 165 -19.09 -31.58 -14.62
N GLU A 166 -19.52 -30.34 -14.43
CA GLU A 166 -19.51 -29.33 -15.50
C GLU A 166 -18.06 -28.92 -15.81
N GLU A 167 -17.53 -29.32 -16.97
CA GLU A 167 -16.39 -28.62 -17.55
C GLU A 167 -16.86 -27.23 -18.02
N PRO A 168 -16.25 -26.13 -17.56
CA PRO A 168 -16.55 -24.80 -18.09
C PRO A 168 -16.07 -24.73 -19.53
N ARG A 169 -17.01 -24.74 -20.48
CA ARG A 169 -16.75 -24.38 -21.88
C ARG A 169 -16.40 -22.90 -21.91
N VAL A 170 -15.10 -22.58 -21.80
CA VAL A 170 -14.60 -21.21 -21.86
C VAL A 170 -15.01 -20.60 -23.20
N ASP A 171 -15.85 -19.56 -23.16
CA ASP A 171 -16.34 -18.92 -24.37
C ASP A 171 -15.18 -18.27 -25.13
N ALA A 172 -15.09 -18.52 -26.43
CA ALA A 172 -14.04 -17.94 -27.28
C ALA A 172 -14.07 -16.40 -27.25
N LEU A 173 -15.26 -15.79 -27.14
CA LEU A 173 -15.41 -14.34 -27.00
C LEU A 173 -14.88 -13.82 -25.65
N LEU A 174 -15.01 -14.61 -24.58
CA LEU A 174 -14.45 -14.26 -23.27
C LEU A 174 -12.91 -14.34 -23.33
N LEU A 175 -12.37 -15.36 -23.97
CA LEU A 175 -10.93 -15.52 -24.15
C LEU A 175 -10.33 -14.38 -25.00
N GLU A 176 -10.98 -13.99 -26.10
CA GLU A 176 -10.57 -12.82 -26.90
C GLU A 176 -10.65 -11.51 -26.11
N ALA A 177 -11.67 -11.34 -25.25
CA ALA A 177 -11.77 -10.19 -24.35
C ALA A 177 -10.62 -10.16 -23.32
N GLU A 178 -10.24 -11.31 -22.75
CA GLU A 178 -9.11 -11.43 -21.83
C GLU A 178 -7.77 -11.14 -22.51
N TRP A 179 -7.51 -11.68 -23.71
CA TRP A 179 -6.30 -11.39 -24.49
C TRP A 179 -6.20 -9.92 -24.90
N THR A 180 -7.31 -9.31 -25.33
CA THR A 180 -7.31 -7.88 -25.69
C THR A 180 -7.17 -6.97 -24.47
N ASN A 181 -7.67 -7.37 -23.30
CA ASN A 181 -7.44 -6.67 -22.04
C ASN A 181 -5.98 -6.80 -21.56
N LYS A 182 -5.38 -7.99 -21.66
CA LYS A 182 -3.97 -8.25 -21.32
C LYS A 182 -3.02 -7.32 -22.10
N ARG A 183 -3.15 -7.26 -23.43
CA ARG A 183 -2.33 -6.32 -24.25
C ARG A 183 -2.46 -4.87 -23.80
N ARG A 184 -3.68 -4.39 -23.48
CA ARG A 184 -3.88 -3.02 -22.99
C ARG A 184 -3.19 -2.75 -21.65
N ALA A 185 -3.10 -3.76 -20.77
CA ALA A 185 -2.34 -3.66 -19.53
C ALA A 185 -0.82 -3.61 -19.81
N ASP A 186 -0.33 -4.43 -20.74
CA ASP A 186 1.07 -4.42 -21.18
C ASP A 186 1.45 -3.06 -21.82
N ASP A 187 0.66 -2.56 -22.79
CA ASP A 187 0.80 -1.25 -23.44
C ASP A 187 0.85 -0.10 -22.40
N THR A 188 0.00 -0.19 -21.37
CA THR A 188 -0.07 0.80 -20.28
C THR A 188 1.15 0.72 -19.36
N GLY A 189 1.64 -0.49 -19.08
CA GLY A 189 2.84 -0.73 -18.29
C GLY A 189 4.11 -0.18 -18.95
N GLU A 190 4.29 -0.42 -20.26
CA GLU A 190 5.40 0.16 -21.01
C GLU A 190 5.34 1.69 -21.02
N LYS A 191 4.15 2.26 -21.20
CA LYS A 191 3.97 3.72 -21.19
C LYS A 191 4.29 4.34 -19.82
N ILE A 192 3.81 3.75 -18.72
CA ILE A 192 4.13 4.20 -17.36
C ILE A 192 5.64 4.12 -17.12
N LYS A 193 6.30 3.03 -17.52
CA LYS A 193 7.75 2.86 -17.40
C LYS A 193 8.52 3.93 -18.19
N LEU A 194 8.11 4.21 -19.43
CA LEU A 194 8.74 5.22 -20.28
C LEU A 194 8.52 6.65 -19.78
N ASP A 195 7.36 6.95 -19.19
CA ASP A 195 7.11 8.23 -18.53
C ASP A 195 7.87 8.33 -17.18
N MET A 196 8.09 7.23 -16.46
CA MET A 196 8.94 7.18 -15.26
C MET A 196 10.42 7.44 -15.56
N GLU A 197 10.96 7.01 -16.71
CA GLU A 197 12.33 7.36 -17.11
C GLU A 197 12.47 8.87 -17.42
N LYS A 198 11.46 9.50 -18.05
CA LYS A 198 11.46 10.95 -18.31
C LYS A 198 11.46 11.83 -17.05
N PHE A 199 11.04 11.29 -15.90
CA PHE A 199 11.09 11.99 -14.61
C PHE A 199 12.44 11.81 -13.87
N LYS A 200 13.45 11.19 -14.50
CA LYS A 200 14.81 11.03 -13.96
C LYS A 200 15.87 11.91 -14.65
N GLU A 201 15.48 12.67 -15.67
CA GLU A 201 16.31 13.58 -16.47
C GLU A 201 16.04 15.06 -16.09
#